data_AF-A0A4Q3UPF9-F1
#
_entry.id   AF-A0A4Q3UPF9-F1
#
_cell.length_a   1.000
_cell.length_b   1.000
_cell.length_c   1.000
_cell.angle_alpha   90.00
_cell.angle_beta   90.00
_cell.angle_gamma   90.00
#
_symmetry.space_group_name_H-M   'P 1'
#
loop_
_entity.id
_entity.type
_entity.pdbx_description
1 polymer ?
#
loop_
_entity_poly.entity_id
_entity_poly.type
_entity_poly.pdbx_seq_one_letter_code
_entity_poly.pdbx_strand_id
1 'polypeptide(L)'
;MGERVLITGARAPAALDIARSFAAAGFEVHMADCVPSRMAKWSRAVKAVHRYPSPRGDRVGFCDAILKLMEQLNPRLVVPTCEEVFHLAMMNYAPAQLLAPDWTVLRRLHSKAMFAEDC
;
A
#
# COMPACT_ATOMS: atom_id res chain seq x y z
N MET A 1 -5.98 22.19 -2.94
CA MET A 1 -4.92 21.20 -3.21
C MET A 1 -5.52 19.85 -2.89
N GLY A 2 -5.58 18.92 -3.85
CA GLY A 2 -6.27 17.63 -3.66
C GLY A 2 -5.57 16.77 -2.61
N GLU A 3 -6.33 15.93 -1.92
CA GLU A 3 -5.78 14.97 -0.97
C GLU A 3 -4.97 13.89 -1.70
N ARG A 4 -3.95 13.34 -1.04
CA ARG A 4 -3.08 12.30 -1.61
C ARG A 4 -3.41 10.93 -1.05
N VAL A 5 -3.28 9.92 -1.90
CA VAL A 5 -3.36 8.51 -1.52
C VAL A 5 -2.07 7.80 -1.93
N LEU A 6 -1.57 6.91 -1.07
CA LEU A 6 -0.51 5.98 -1.42
C LEU A 6 -1.09 4.58 -1.59
N ILE A 7 -0.99 4.01 -2.78
CA ILE A 7 -1.40 2.63 -3.07
C ILE A 7 -0.15 1.75 -3.12
N THR A 8 -0.07 0.72 -2.29
CA THR A 8 1.04 -0.26 -2.34
C THR A 8 0.64 -1.50 -3.13
N GLY A 9 1.62 -2.25 -3.64
CA GLY A 9 1.36 -3.39 -4.53
C GLY A 9 1.14 -2.98 -5.99
N ALA A 10 1.80 -1.90 -6.44
CA ALA A 10 1.61 -1.32 -7.78
C ALA A 10 1.80 -2.28 -8.98
N ARG A 11 2.41 -3.45 -8.78
CA ARG A 11 2.50 -4.51 -9.79
C ARG A 11 1.16 -5.16 -10.12
N ALA A 12 0.19 -5.12 -9.20
CA ALA A 12 -1.10 -5.77 -9.37
C ALA A 12 -2.05 -4.96 -10.28
N PRO A 13 -2.77 -5.60 -11.22
CA PRO A 13 -3.80 -4.93 -12.01
C PRO A 13 -4.91 -4.29 -11.18
N ALA A 14 -5.31 -4.96 -10.09
CA ALA A 14 -6.29 -4.42 -9.14
C ALA A 14 -5.84 -3.08 -8.53
N ALA A 15 -4.52 -2.91 -8.28
CA ALA A 15 -3.98 -1.67 -7.75
C ALA A 15 -4.16 -0.50 -8.73
N LEU A 16 -4.02 -0.74 -10.04
CA LEU A 16 -4.24 0.28 -11.05
C LEU A 16 -5.72 0.65 -11.19
N ASP A 17 -6.62 -0.32 -11.05
CA ASP A 17 -8.06 -0.05 -11.07
C ASP A 17 -8.48 0.85 -9.90
N ILE A 18 -7.98 0.53 -8.69
CA ILE A 18 -8.13 1.35 -7.49
C ILE A 18 -7.53 2.75 -7.72
N ALA A 19 -6.32 2.83 -8.31
CA ALA A 19 -5.68 4.11 -8.64
C ALA A 19 -6.55 4.99 -9.56
N ARG A 20 -7.17 4.40 -10.59
CA ARG A 20 -8.07 5.12 -11.49
C ARG A 20 -9.32 5.61 -10.76
N SER A 21 -9.85 4.81 -9.85
CA SER A 21 -11.01 5.18 -9.01
C SER A 21 -10.70 6.36 -8.10
N PHE A 22 -9.55 6.36 -7.42
CA PHE A 22 -9.12 7.50 -6.60
C PHE A 22 -8.85 8.76 -7.42
N ALA A 23 -8.23 8.62 -8.59
CA ALA A 23 -8.00 9.75 -9.48
C ALA A 23 -9.33 10.35 -9.98
N ALA A 24 -10.32 9.52 -10.32
CA ALA A 24 -11.66 9.96 -10.68
C ALA A 24 -12.38 10.67 -9.51
N ALA A 25 -12.09 10.27 -8.27
CA ALA A 25 -12.57 10.94 -7.05
C ALA A 25 -11.78 12.22 -6.67
N GLY A 26 -10.79 12.64 -7.48
CA GLY A 26 -10.05 13.89 -7.28
C GLY A 26 -8.81 13.79 -6.39
N PHE A 27 -8.37 12.58 -6.04
CA PHE A 27 -7.12 12.39 -5.29
C PHE A 27 -5.89 12.47 -6.18
N GLU A 28 -4.78 13.00 -5.64
CA GLU A 28 -3.46 12.84 -6.24
C GLU A 28 -2.91 11.46 -5.86
N VAL A 29 -2.82 10.56 -6.85
CA VAL A 29 -2.50 9.16 -6.62
C VAL A 29 -1.02 8.88 -6.75
N HIS A 30 -0.42 8.39 -5.68
CA HIS A 30 0.92 7.80 -5.69
C HIS A 30 0.82 6.29 -5.54
N MET A 31 1.68 5.56 -6.22
CA MET A 31 1.77 4.11 -6.07
C MET A 31 3.17 3.71 -5.62
N ALA A 32 3.33 2.56 -4.96
CA ALA A 32 4.63 2.02 -4.59
C ALA A 32 4.68 0.49 -4.66
N ASP A 33 5.84 -0.06 -5.04
CA ASP A 33 6.09 -1.50 -5.04
C ASP A 33 7.61 -1.80 -5.00
N CYS A 34 7.99 -2.99 -4.55
CA CYS A 34 9.36 -3.50 -4.69
C CYS A 34 9.64 -4.00 -6.11
N VAL A 35 8.59 -4.42 -6.83
CA VAL A 35 8.65 -4.87 -8.22
C VAL A 35 8.28 -3.72 -9.17
N PRO A 36 9.05 -3.46 -10.24
CA PRO A 36 8.68 -2.46 -11.23
C PRO A 36 7.32 -2.76 -11.89
N SER A 37 6.49 -1.72 -12.05
CA SER A 37 5.21 -1.81 -12.75
C SER A 37 5.15 -0.79 -13.89
N ARG A 38 5.26 -1.26 -15.14
CA ARG A 38 5.15 -0.38 -16.32
C ARG A 38 3.72 0.14 -16.50
N MET A 39 2.74 -0.73 -16.20
CA MET A 39 1.33 -0.40 -16.34
C MET A 39 0.92 0.74 -15.40
N ALA A 40 1.38 0.71 -14.14
CA ALA A 40 1.19 1.82 -13.22
C ALA A 40 1.94 3.08 -13.70
N LYS A 41 3.20 2.93 -14.12
CA LYS A 41 4.06 4.05 -14.53
C LYS A 41 3.54 4.81 -15.76
N TRP A 42 2.86 4.14 -16.68
CA TRP A 42 2.31 4.76 -17.90
C TRP A 42 0.86 5.22 -17.76
N SER A 43 0.22 4.97 -16.61
CA SER A 43 -1.14 5.41 -16.37
C SER A 43 -1.19 6.91 -16.09
N ARG A 44 -2.09 7.63 -16.79
CA ARG A 44 -2.37 9.05 -16.53
C ARG A 44 -3.00 9.31 -15.17
N ALA A 45 -3.61 8.28 -14.56
CA ALA A 45 -4.20 8.37 -13.23
C ALA A 45 -3.16 8.40 -12.11
N VAL A 46 -1.89 8.04 -12.39
CA VAL A 46 -0.84 7.87 -11.40
C VAL A 46 0.15 9.03 -11.52
N LYS A 47 0.33 9.78 -10.43
CA LYS A 47 1.29 10.89 -10.36
C LYS A 47 2.73 10.41 -10.40
N ALA A 48 3.03 9.40 -9.59
CA ALA A 48 4.34 8.78 -9.50
C ALA A 48 4.25 7.35 -8.98
N VAL A 49 5.18 6.51 -9.44
CA VAL A 49 5.40 5.16 -8.90
C VAL A 49 6.73 5.15 -8.17
N HIS A 50 6.69 4.87 -6.87
CA HIS A 50 7.84 4.81 -5.98
C HIS A 50 8.33 3.37 -5.83
N ARG A 51 9.58 3.21 -5.40
CA ARG A 51 10.17 1.89 -5.11
C ARG A 51 10.58 1.80 -3.65
N TYR A 52 10.31 0.65 -3.05
CA TYR A 52 10.80 0.27 -1.73
C TYR A 52 11.51 -1.11 -1.79
N PRO A 53 12.39 -1.44 -0.85
CA PRO A 53 12.95 -2.79 -0.72
C PRO A 53 11.87 -3.85 -0.47
N SER A 54 12.12 -5.09 -0.89
CA SER A 54 11.16 -6.18 -0.64
C SER A 54 11.00 -6.43 0.86
N PRO A 55 9.79 -6.38 1.44
CA PRO A 55 9.60 -6.60 2.87
C PRO A 55 9.96 -8.03 3.31
N ARG A 56 9.96 -8.98 2.39
CA ARG A 56 10.41 -10.37 2.62
C ARG A 56 11.94 -10.47 2.74
N GLY A 57 12.68 -9.69 1.96
CA GLY A 57 14.15 -9.76 1.90
C GLY A 57 14.86 -8.73 2.75
N ASP A 58 14.27 -7.55 2.91
CA ASP A 58 14.79 -6.42 3.67
C ASP A 58 13.63 -5.66 4.32
N ARG A 59 13.21 -6.17 5.50
CA ARG A 59 12.10 -5.59 6.25
C ARG A 59 12.42 -4.21 6.80
N VAL A 60 13.68 -3.96 7.21
CA VAL A 60 14.09 -2.67 7.77
C VAL A 60 14.09 -1.60 6.68
N GLY A 61 14.71 -1.89 5.53
CA GLY A 61 14.71 -0.97 4.39
C GLY A 61 13.30 -0.73 3.84
N PHE A 62 12.41 -1.73 3.86
CA PHE A 62 11.00 -1.52 3.54
C PHE A 62 10.34 -0.51 4.49
N CYS A 63 10.47 -0.70 5.81
CA CYS A 63 9.89 0.21 6.80
C CYS A 63 10.42 1.64 6.64
N ASP A 64 11.74 1.80 6.50
CA ASP A 64 12.38 3.11 6.33
C ASP A 64 11.92 3.80 5.05
N ALA A 65 11.78 3.06 3.95
CA ALA A 65 11.29 3.60 2.69
C ALA A 65 9.82 4.05 2.79
N ILE A 66 8.96 3.27 3.46
CA ILE A 66 7.56 3.63 3.69
C ILE A 66 7.46 4.88 4.57
N LEU A 67 8.21 4.97 5.68
CA LEU A 67 8.21 6.16 6.55
C LEU A 67 8.64 7.42 5.79
N LYS A 68 9.69 7.33 4.97
CA LYS A 68 10.12 8.43 4.09
C LYS A 68 9.01 8.84 3.11
N LEU A 69 8.30 7.88 2.53
CA LEU A 69 7.17 8.18 1.65
C LEU A 69 6.01 8.83 2.42
N MET A 70 5.74 8.43 3.66
CA MET A 70 4.75 9.07 4.52
C MET A 70 5.10 10.54 4.79
N GLU A 71 6.36 10.82 5.14
CA GLU A 71 6.84 12.19 5.38
C GLU A 71 6.79 13.06 4.12
N GLN A 72 7.27 12.52 2.99
CA GLN A 72 7.36 13.28 1.74
C GLN A 72 6.01 13.56 1.11
N LEU A 73 5.11 12.57 1.12
CA LEU A 73 3.82 12.67 0.43
C LEU A 73 2.72 13.19 1.36
N ASN A 74 2.84 12.95 2.66
CA ASN A 74 1.79 13.16 3.66
C ASN A 74 0.41 12.66 3.14
N PRO A 75 0.30 11.37 2.78
CA PRO A 75 -0.93 10.85 2.20
C PRO A 75 -2.01 10.77 3.29
N ARG A 76 -3.26 11.07 2.93
CA ARG A 76 -4.39 10.88 3.83
C ARG A 76 -4.62 9.40 4.12
N LEU A 77 -4.44 8.56 3.09
CA LEU A 77 -4.78 7.15 3.12
C LEU A 77 -3.67 6.31 2.47
N VAL A 78 -3.38 5.17 3.09
CA VAL A 78 -2.54 4.11 2.52
C VAL A 78 -3.43 2.92 2.16
N VAL A 79 -3.41 2.50 0.90
CA VAL A 79 -4.25 1.41 0.39
C VAL A 79 -3.36 0.26 -0.09
N PRO A 80 -3.20 -0.80 0.70
CA PRO A 80 -2.46 -1.98 0.28
C PRO A 80 -3.30 -2.89 -0.60
N THR A 81 -2.67 -3.54 -1.57
CA THR A 81 -3.38 -4.36 -2.56
C THR A 81 -2.82 -5.77 -2.70
N CYS A 82 -1.70 -6.04 -2.05
CA CYS A 82 -1.03 -7.34 -2.02
C CYS A 82 -0.62 -7.68 -0.57
N GLU A 83 0.29 -8.66 -0.41
CA GLU A 83 0.71 -9.18 0.89
C GLU A 83 1.57 -8.21 1.73
N GLU A 84 2.04 -7.09 1.17
CA GLU A 84 2.72 -6.08 1.97
C GLU A 84 1.85 -5.48 3.09
N VAL A 85 0.51 -5.62 3.01
CA VAL A 85 -0.43 -5.24 4.07
C VAL A 85 -0.04 -5.78 5.44
N PHE A 86 0.49 -7.01 5.50
CA PHE A 86 0.91 -7.66 6.74
C PHE A 86 2.07 -6.91 7.40
N HIS A 87 3.00 -6.39 6.59
CA HIS A 87 4.12 -5.61 7.08
C HIS A 87 3.67 -4.19 7.46
N LEU A 88 2.80 -3.59 6.65
CA LEU A 88 2.25 -2.26 6.89
C LEU A 88 1.40 -2.19 8.16
N ALA A 89 0.62 -3.23 8.46
CA ALA A 89 -0.24 -3.28 9.65
C ALA A 89 0.54 -3.44 10.96
N MET A 90 1.79 -3.89 10.89
CA MET A 90 2.69 -3.98 12.05
C MET A 90 3.47 -2.69 12.31
N MET A 91 3.46 -1.75 11.38
CA MET A 91 4.15 -0.48 11.52
C MET A 91 3.25 0.54 12.23
N ASN A 92 3.87 1.47 12.94
CA ASN A 92 3.20 2.64 13.49
C ASN A 92 3.59 3.87 12.65
N TYR A 93 2.69 4.36 11.81
CA TYR A 93 2.87 5.60 11.07
C TYR A 93 1.67 6.53 11.31
N ALA A 94 1.96 7.78 11.66
CA ALA A 94 0.97 8.84 11.85
C ALA A 94 1.31 10.01 10.90
N PRO A 95 0.34 10.75 10.35
CA PRO A 95 -1.12 10.64 10.59
C PRO A 95 -1.89 9.81 9.55
N ALA A 96 -1.23 9.19 8.56
CA ALA A 96 -1.91 8.49 7.48
C ALA A 96 -2.74 7.30 7.97
N GLN A 97 -3.98 7.18 7.51
CA GLN A 97 -4.82 6.03 7.84
C GLN A 97 -4.46 4.83 6.94
N LEU A 98 -4.15 3.67 7.52
CA LEU A 98 -4.06 2.43 6.77
C LEU A 98 -5.47 1.91 6.47
N LEU A 99 -5.79 1.66 5.20
CA LEU A 99 -7.02 1.00 4.80
C LEU A 99 -6.89 -0.52 4.92
N ALA A 100 -6.77 -1.00 6.14
CA ALA A 100 -6.77 -2.42 6.47
C ALA A 100 -7.24 -2.62 7.92
N PRO A 101 -7.76 -3.82 8.27
CA PRO A 101 -7.91 -4.23 9.66
C PRO A 101 -6.55 -4.24 10.39
N ASP A 102 -6.61 -4.35 11.72
CA ASP A 102 -5.39 -4.54 12.51
C ASP A 102 -4.69 -5.87 12.19
N TRP A 103 -3.43 -5.96 12.61
CA TRP A 103 -2.59 -7.14 12.44
C TRP A 103 -3.21 -8.44 12.97
N THR A 104 -3.93 -8.37 14.10
CA THR A 104 -4.52 -9.56 14.73
C THR A 104 -5.60 -10.16 13.84
N VAL A 105 -6.50 -9.32 13.33
CA VAL A 105 -7.56 -9.73 12.38
C VAL A 105 -6.93 -10.27 11.09
N LEU A 106 -5.97 -9.52 10.52
CA LEU A 106 -5.28 -9.93 9.30
C LEU A 106 -4.60 -11.30 9.44
N ARG A 107 -3.87 -11.53 10.54
CA ARG A 107 -3.19 -12.80 10.80
C ARG A 107 -4.17 -13.96 10.99
N ARG A 108 -5.27 -13.73 11.73
CA ARG A 108 -6.29 -14.74 12.00
C ARG A 108 -6.92 -15.24 10.70
N LEU A 109 -7.40 -14.32 9.86
CA LEU A 109 -8.10 -14.65 8.62
C LEU A 109 -7.19 -15.13 7.49
N HIS A 110 -5.90 -14.74 7.49
CA HIS A 110 -4.95 -15.21 6.49
C HIS A 110 -4.42 -16.62 6.76
N SER A 111 -4.22 -16.99 8.04
CA SER A 111 -3.74 -18.31 8.40
C SER A 111 -4.82 -19.36 8.17
N LYS A 112 -4.61 -20.27 7.21
CA LYS A 112 -5.56 -21.35 6.91
C LYS A 112 -5.94 -22.17 8.14
N ALA A 113 -4.98 -22.40 9.04
CA ALA A 113 -5.21 -23.15 10.27
C ALA A 113 -6.09 -22.37 11.25
N MET A 114 -5.79 -21.09 11.46
CA MET A 114 -6.55 -20.25 12.38
C MET A 114 -7.95 -19.96 11.85
N PHE A 115 -8.08 -19.68 10.55
CA PHE A 115 -9.37 -19.44 9.92
C PHE A 115 -10.30 -20.65 9.98
N ALA A 116 -9.75 -21.87 9.88
CA ALA A 116 -10.56 -23.10 9.98
C ALA A 116 -11.20 -23.30 11.37
N GLU A 117 -10.67 -22.66 12.41
CA GLU A 117 -11.28 -22.66 13.75
C GLU A 117 -12.47 -21.69 13.85
N ASP A 118 -12.64 -20.78 12.89
CA ASP A 118 -13.73 -19.79 12.84
C ASP A 118 -14.89 -20.21 11.91
N CYS A 119 -14.78 -21.37 11.23
CA CYS A 119 -15.78 -21.97 10.33
C CYS A 119 -16.60 -23.07 11.03
#